data_AF-A0A5C5PUM9-F1
#
_entry.id   AF-A0A5C5PUM9-F1
#
_cell.length_a   1.000
_cell.length_b   1.000
_cell.length_c   1.000
_cell.angle_alpha   90.00
_cell.angle_beta   90.00
_cell.angle_gamma   90.00
#
_symmetry.space_group_name_H-M   'P 1'
#
loop_
_entity.id
_entity.type
_entity.pdbx_description
1 polymer ?
#
loop_
_entity_poly.entity_id
_entity_poly.type
_entity_poly.pdbx_seq_one_letter_code
_entity_poly.pdbx_strand_id
1 'polypeptide(L)'
;MSITQQQLQQILPNAGQTAGVFVPVLNTAMVRFQIVGTKRIAAFIAQIGHESGQFRYVRELGNDQYLSKYDTGTLAKRLGNTPEADGDGQKYRGRGLIQITGRANYMMCGEALALDLINQPELLEKPQHACMSAAWFWASRGLNTLADAGQFDTITRRINGGQNGAADRQALYARALKVLA
;
A
#
# COMPACT_ATOMS: atom_id res chain seq x y z
N MET A 1 18.19 -2.55 8.78
CA MET A 1 17.33 -2.71 9.98
C MET A 1 16.09 -3.47 9.55
N SER A 2 15.76 -4.54 10.25
CA SER A 2 14.53 -5.33 10.07
C SER A 2 13.64 -5.13 11.29
N ILE A 3 12.33 -5.17 11.12
CA ILE A 3 11.39 -5.10 12.25
C ILE A 3 11.05 -6.50 12.75
N THR A 4 10.74 -6.63 14.04
CA THR A 4 10.22 -7.86 14.64
C THR A 4 8.69 -7.89 14.63
N GLN A 5 8.11 -9.07 14.86
CA GLN A 5 6.66 -9.20 15.04
C GLN A 5 6.15 -8.39 16.24
N GLN A 6 6.89 -8.40 17.36
CA GLN A 6 6.52 -7.63 18.55
C GLN A 6 6.51 -6.12 18.25
N GLN A 7 7.52 -5.62 17.54
CA GLN A 7 7.55 -4.22 17.11
C GLN A 7 6.38 -3.89 16.19
N LEU A 8 6.11 -4.73 15.18
CA LEU A 8 4.97 -4.49 14.29
C LEU A 8 3.63 -4.49 15.04
N GLN A 9 3.43 -5.39 16.00
CA GLN A 9 2.21 -5.44 16.83
C GLN A 9 2.10 -4.23 17.76
N GLN A 10 3.21 -3.72 18.29
CA GLN A 10 3.20 -2.49 19.08
C GLN A 10 2.82 -1.29 18.21
N ILE A 11 3.29 -1.23 16.96
CA ILE A 11 2.97 -0.13 16.02
C ILE A 11 1.52 -0.26 15.52
N LEU A 12 1.12 -1.45 15.10
CA LEU A 12 -0.15 -1.80 14.47
C LEU A 12 -0.92 -2.82 15.36
N PRO A 13 -1.48 -2.40 16.50
CA PRO A 13 -2.12 -3.30 17.46
C PRO A 13 -3.30 -4.08 16.87
N ASN A 14 -3.98 -3.55 15.86
CA ASN A 14 -5.12 -4.21 15.22
C ASN A 14 -4.71 -5.28 14.19
N ALA A 15 -3.42 -5.42 13.86
CA ALA A 15 -2.94 -6.50 13.00
C ALA A 15 -3.08 -7.88 13.68
N GLY A 16 -3.02 -7.94 15.02
CA GLY A 16 -3.19 -9.18 15.76
C GLY A 16 -2.26 -10.30 15.28
N GLN A 17 -2.84 -11.43 14.86
CA GLN A 17 -2.08 -12.58 14.33
C GLN A 17 -1.54 -12.36 12.92
N THR A 18 -2.14 -11.47 12.11
CA THR A 18 -1.68 -11.24 10.72
C THR A 18 -0.28 -10.61 10.69
N ALA A 19 0.12 -9.91 11.76
CA ALA A 19 1.47 -9.37 11.90
C ALA A 19 2.55 -10.45 11.67
N GLY A 20 2.38 -11.65 12.23
CA GLY A 20 3.35 -12.74 12.06
C GLY A 20 3.49 -13.23 10.61
N VAL A 21 2.39 -13.19 9.84
CA VAL A 21 2.38 -13.54 8.41
C VAL A 21 3.14 -12.51 7.59
N PHE A 22 2.97 -11.22 7.91
CA PHE A 22 3.53 -10.13 7.10
C PHE A 22 4.98 -9.79 7.42
N VAL A 23 5.47 -9.96 8.65
CA VAL A 23 6.81 -9.49 9.06
C VAL A 23 7.95 -9.97 8.15
N PRO A 24 8.07 -11.28 7.81
CA PRO A 24 9.19 -11.74 6.98
C PRO A 24 9.16 -11.12 5.57
N VAL A 25 7.98 -11.06 4.96
CA VAL A 25 7.81 -10.53 3.60
C VAL A 25 7.84 -9.00 3.55
N LEU A 26 7.41 -8.32 4.61
CA LEU A 26 7.52 -6.87 4.76
C LEU A 26 8.98 -6.45 4.86
N ASN A 27 9.78 -7.14 5.70
CA ASN A 27 11.22 -6.90 5.77
C ASN A 27 11.91 -7.12 4.43
N THR A 28 11.55 -8.19 3.71
CA THR A 28 12.08 -8.48 2.37
C THR A 28 11.77 -7.34 1.38
N ALA A 29 10.52 -6.85 1.37
CA ALA A 29 10.10 -5.76 0.51
C ALA A 29 10.82 -4.44 0.86
N MET A 30 10.90 -4.09 2.15
CA MET A 30 11.58 -2.88 2.60
C MET A 30 13.06 -2.87 2.20
N VAL A 31 13.76 -3.99 2.36
CA VAL A 31 15.17 -4.11 1.94
C VAL A 31 15.31 -3.97 0.42
N ARG A 32 14.49 -4.68 -0.37
CA ARG A 32 14.52 -4.60 -1.84
C ARG A 32 14.38 -3.17 -2.35
N PHE A 33 13.53 -2.37 -1.72
CA PHE A 33 13.23 -0.99 -2.13
C PHE A 33 13.93 0.09 -1.30
N GLN A 34 14.97 -0.28 -0.54
CA GLN A 34 15.80 0.64 0.24
C GLN A 34 15.01 1.51 1.24
N ILE A 35 13.92 0.96 1.78
CA ILE A 35 13.16 1.52 2.89
C ILE A 35 13.86 1.10 4.19
N VAL A 36 15.04 1.67 4.41
CA VAL A 36 15.94 1.30 5.51
C VAL A 36 16.15 2.49 6.45
N GLY A 37 16.30 2.19 7.74
CA GLY A 37 16.46 3.20 8.78
C GLY A 37 15.12 3.67 9.36
N THR A 38 15.18 4.16 10.60
CA THR A 38 14.01 4.40 11.44
C THR A 38 12.98 5.31 10.80
N LYS A 39 13.38 6.45 10.22
CA LYS A 39 12.45 7.41 9.61
C LYS A 39 11.65 6.83 8.44
N ARG A 40 12.35 6.15 7.52
CA ARG A 40 11.73 5.53 6.33
C ARG A 40 10.79 4.40 6.72
N ILE A 41 11.26 3.49 7.58
CA ILE A 41 10.47 2.35 8.06
C ILE A 41 9.23 2.84 8.81
N ALA A 42 9.39 3.81 9.73
CA ALA A 42 8.27 4.35 10.49
C ALA A 42 7.22 5.00 9.59
N ALA A 43 7.65 5.84 8.64
CA ALA A 43 6.74 6.51 7.74
C ALA A 43 6.04 5.51 6.80
N PHE A 44 6.77 4.54 6.27
CA PHE A 44 6.21 3.50 5.41
C PHE A 44 5.15 2.67 6.15
N ILE A 45 5.49 2.07 7.30
CA ILE A 45 4.58 1.24 8.10
C ILE A 45 3.34 2.01 8.51
N ALA A 46 3.47 3.28 8.89
CA ALA A 46 2.33 4.11 9.26
C ALA A 46 1.35 4.29 8.09
N GLN A 47 1.87 4.55 6.89
CA GLN A 47 1.02 4.72 5.70
C GLN A 47 0.33 3.42 5.31
N ILE A 48 1.08 2.32 5.13
CA ILE A 48 0.48 1.03 4.75
C ILE A 48 -0.41 0.46 5.86
N GLY A 49 -0.11 0.77 7.13
CA GLY A 49 -0.93 0.43 8.27
C GLY A 49 -2.27 1.16 8.24
N HIS A 50 -2.31 2.42 7.84
CA HIS A 50 -3.58 3.13 7.65
C HIS A 50 -4.38 2.57 6.47
N GLU A 51 -3.77 2.47 5.29
CA GLU A 51 -4.43 2.08 4.04
C GLU A 51 -5.07 0.68 4.07
N SER A 52 -4.46 -0.24 4.80
CA SER A 52 -4.91 -1.64 4.89
C SER A 52 -5.75 -1.94 6.14
N GLY A 53 -6.08 -0.91 6.93
CA GLY A 53 -6.72 -1.10 8.24
C GLY A 53 -5.88 -1.97 9.17
N GLN A 54 -4.57 -1.70 9.21
CA GLN A 54 -3.54 -2.41 9.97
C GLN A 54 -3.36 -3.86 9.53
N PHE A 55 -3.23 -4.06 8.22
CA PHE A 55 -2.97 -5.35 7.55
C PHE A 55 -4.14 -6.34 7.66
N ARG A 56 -5.35 -5.84 7.96
CA ARG A 56 -6.57 -6.65 7.97
C ARG A 56 -7.18 -6.80 6.58
N TYR A 57 -6.90 -5.84 5.68
CA TYR A 57 -7.45 -5.82 4.33
C TYR A 57 -6.33 -5.68 3.29
N VAL A 58 -6.32 -6.60 2.34
CA VAL A 58 -5.43 -6.59 1.15
C VAL A 58 -6.20 -6.34 -0.14
N ARG A 59 -7.49 -6.02 -0.04
CA ARG A 59 -8.37 -5.68 -1.15
C ARG A 59 -9.44 -4.70 -0.70
N GLU A 60 -9.86 -3.83 -1.61
CA GLU A 60 -11.01 -2.96 -1.41
C GLU A 60 -12.27 -3.80 -1.20
N LEU A 61 -13.06 -3.42 -0.20
CA LEU A 61 -14.35 -4.03 0.05
C LEU A 61 -15.42 -3.25 -0.71
N GLY A 62 -16.32 -3.96 -1.37
CA GLY A 62 -17.42 -3.37 -2.12
C GLY A 62 -18.12 -4.38 -3.00
N ASN A 63 -19.41 -4.19 -3.22
CA ASN A 63 -20.18 -4.94 -4.20
C ASN A 63 -19.90 -4.43 -5.62
N ASP A 64 -20.39 -5.15 -6.63
CA ASP A 64 -20.10 -4.81 -8.03
C ASP A 64 -20.66 -3.43 -8.43
N GLN A 65 -21.78 -3.02 -7.82
CA GLN A 65 -22.35 -1.68 -8.03
C GLN A 65 -21.39 -0.58 -7.53
N TYR A 66 -20.82 -0.74 -6.34
CA TYR A 66 -19.84 0.22 -5.82
C TYR A 66 -18.58 0.28 -6.68
N LEU A 67 -18.12 -0.85 -7.20
CA LEU A 67 -16.91 -0.93 -8.02
C LEU A 67 -17.11 -0.46 -9.46
N SER A 68 -18.36 -0.35 -9.92
CA SER A 68 -18.68 0.20 -11.25
C SER A 68 -18.16 1.62 -11.47
N LYS A 69 -17.86 2.37 -10.40
CA LYS A 69 -17.18 3.68 -10.46
C LYS A 69 -15.82 3.64 -11.16
N TYR A 70 -15.18 2.46 -11.22
CA TYR A 70 -13.91 2.25 -11.91
C TYR A 70 -14.07 1.75 -13.35
N ASP A 71 -15.27 1.36 -13.75
CA ASP A 71 -15.51 0.67 -15.02
C ASP A 71 -15.71 1.66 -16.17
N THR A 72 -16.28 2.83 -15.91
CA THR A 72 -16.54 3.84 -16.95
C THR A 72 -16.22 5.27 -16.51
N GLY A 73 -16.22 6.20 -17.48
CA GLY A 73 -16.09 7.64 -17.24
C GLY A 73 -14.67 8.12 -16.93
N THR A 74 -14.57 9.35 -16.41
CA THR A 74 -13.29 10.06 -16.21
C THR A 74 -12.37 9.36 -15.21
N LEU A 75 -12.92 8.63 -14.25
CA LEU A 75 -12.10 7.87 -13.29
C LEU A 75 -11.49 6.63 -13.96
N ALA A 76 -12.28 5.82 -14.66
CA ALA A 76 -11.80 4.67 -15.43
C ALA A 76 -10.68 5.06 -16.40
N LYS A 77 -10.89 6.15 -17.18
CA LYS A 77 -9.89 6.66 -18.11
C LYS A 77 -8.58 7.07 -17.45
N ARG A 78 -8.63 7.74 -16.29
CA ARG A 78 -7.41 8.11 -15.52
C ARG A 78 -6.68 6.91 -14.96
N LEU A 79 -7.42 5.84 -14.66
CA LEU A 79 -6.89 4.56 -14.17
C LEU A 79 -6.37 3.65 -15.30
N GLY A 80 -6.57 4.06 -16.56
CA GLY A 80 -6.21 3.29 -17.75
C GLY A 80 -7.06 2.04 -17.97
N ASN A 81 -8.23 1.97 -17.31
CA ASN A 81 -9.24 0.95 -17.60
C ASN A 81 -9.83 1.20 -18.99
N THR A 82 -10.39 0.15 -19.60
CA THR A 82 -11.20 0.29 -20.81
C THR A 82 -12.36 1.27 -20.57
N PRO A 83 -12.79 2.04 -21.60
CA PRO A 83 -13.89 2.97 -21.46
C PRO A 83 -15.27 2.29 -21.38
N GLU A 84 -15.37 1.02 -21.75
CA GLU A 84 -16.57 0.19 -21.71
C GLU A 84 -16.83 -0.41 -20.31
N ALA A 85 -18.10 -0.66 -19.99
CA ALA A 85 -18.50 -1.39 -18.77
C ALA A 85 -18.29 -2.90 -18.95
N ASP A 86 -17.04 -3.34 -19.07
CA ASP A 86 -16.64 -4.72 -19.37
C ASP A 86 -16.13 -5.50 -18.14
N GLY A 87 -16.14 -4.87 -16.96
CA GLY A 87 -15.68 -5.46 -15.71
C GLY A 87 -14.22 -5.13 -15.36
N ASP A 88 -13.51 -4.31 -16.14
CA ASP A 88 -12.17 -3.82 -15.81
C ASP A 88 -12.13 -3.12 -14.44
N GLY A 89 -13.19 -2.39 -14.08
CA GLY A 89 -13.32 -1.73 -12.78
C GLY A 89 -13.29 -2.72 -11.61
N GLN A 90 -14.02 -3.82 -11.73
CA GLN A 90 -14.05 -4.91 -10.75
C GLN A 90 -12.76 -5.72 -10.80
N LYS A 91 -12.21 -5.96 -11.99
CA LYS A 91 -10.99 -6.73 -12.20
C LYS A 91 -9.78 -6.01 -11.60
N TYR A 92 -9.65 -4.70 -11.79
CA TYR A 92 -8.55 -3.86 -11.29
C TYR A 92 -8.95 -2.97 -10.11
N ARG A 93 -9.85 -3.47 -9.25
CA ARG A 93 -10.17 -2.84 -7.94
C ARG A 93 -8.93 -2.66 -7.06
N GLY A 94 -9.03 -1.88 -5.99
CA GLY A 94 -7.92 -1.70 -5.06
C GLY A 94 -7.44 -3.01 -4.43
N ARG A 95 -6.13 -3.31 -4.52
CA ARG A 95 -5.48 -4.45 -3.85
C ARG A 95 -4.12 -4.11 -3.26
N GLY A 96 -3.61 -5.00 -2.41
CA GLY A 96 -2.39 -4.84 -1.66
C GLY A 96 -2.52 -3.87 -0.48
N LEU A 97 -1.43 -3.64 0.23
CA LEU A 97 -1.43 -2.83 1.46
C LEU A 97 -1.53 -1.31 1.19
N ILE A 98 -1.47 -0.88 -0.07
CA ILE A 98 -1.56 0.54 -0.48
C ILE A 98 -2.62 0.79 -1.57
N GLN A 99 -3.51 -0.17 -1.83
CA GLN A 99 -4.63 -0.05 -2.78
C GLN A 99 -4.20 0.28 -4.22
N ILE A 100 -3.36 -0.57 -4.83
CA ILE A 100 -3.12 -0.52 -6.28
C ILE A 100 -4.44 -0.71 -7.00
N THR A 101 -4.84 0.29 -7.77
CA THR A 101 -6.16 0.38 -8.41
C THR A 101 -5.98 0.81 -9.86
N GLY A 102 -6.70 0.21 -10.80
CA GLY A 102 -6.69 0.57 -12.22
C GLY A 102 -5.67 -0.17 -13.07
N ARG A 103 -6.08 -0.58 -14.27
CA ARG A 103 -5.32 -1.40 -15.21
C ARG A 103 -3.91 -0.87 -15.48
N ALA A 104 -3.76 0.45 -15.68
CA ALA A 104 -2.43 1.03 -15.91
C ALA A 104 -1.50 0.82 -14.71
N ASN A 105 -2.01 0.95 -13.49
CA ASN A 105 -1.22 0.73 -12.28
C ASN A 105 -0.88 -0.75 -12.06
N TYR A 106 -1.82 -1.66 -12.37
CA TYR A 106 -1.55 -3.10 -12.37
C TYR A 106 -0.47 -3.47 -13.39
N MET A 107 -0.50 -2.88 -14.59
CA MET A 107 0.51 -3.07 -15.63
C MET A 107 1.91 -2.65 -15.13
N MET A 108 2.05 -1.40 -14.66
CA MET A 108 3.33 -0.87 -14.19
C MET A 108 3.87 -1.63 -12.97
N CYS A 109 2.99 -2.02 -12.04
CA CYS A 109 3.36 -2.82 -10.87
C CYS A 109 3.80 -4.23 -11.28
N GLY A 110 3.07 -4.84 -12.22
CA GLY A 110 3.37 -6.18 -12.73
C GLY A 110 4.72 -6.23 -13.42
N GLU A 111 5.01 -5.26 -14.28
CA GLU A 111 6.32 -5.12 -14.92
C GLU A 111 7.45 -4.98 -13.89
N ALA A 112 7.31 -4.06 -12.92
CA ALA A 112 8.34 -3.81 -11.92
C ALA A 112 8.59 -4.99 -10.96
N LEU A 113 7.57 -5.82 -10.73
CA LEU A 113 7.65 -6.98 -9.84
C LEU A 113 7.84 -8.30 -10.57
N ALA A 114 7.84 -8.29 -11.91
CA ALA A 114 7.80 -9.47 -12.77
C ALA A 114 6.63 -10.42 -12.43
N LEU A 115 5.42 -9.84 -12.32
CA LEU A 115 4.16 -10.54 -12.03
C LEU A 115 3.15 -10.29 -13.15
N ASP A 116 2.42 -11.32 -13.57
CA ASP A 116 1.32 -11.17 -14.53
C ASP A 116 0.05 -10.62 -13.84
N LEU A 117 0.10 -9.33 -13.49
CA LEU A 117 -1.00 -8.64 -12.81
C LEU A 117 -2.14 -8.23 -13.75
N ILE A 118 -1.97 -8.38 -15.07
CA ILE A 118 -3.02 -8.13 -16.05
C ILE A 118 -3.99 -9.33 -16.09
N ASN A 119 -3.46 -10.55 -16.06
CA ASN A 119 -4.30 -11.74 -16.07
C ASN A 119 -4.62 -12.26 -14.66
N GLN A 120 -3.72 -12.02 -13.68
CA GLN A 120 -3.87 -12.50 -12.30
C GLN A 120 -3.74 -11.36 -11.27
N PRO A 121 -4.65 -10.36 -11.29
CA PRO A 121 -4.58 -9.21 -10.39
C PRO A 121 -4.70 -9.59 -8.90
N GLU A 122 -5.35 -10.71 -8.58
CA GLU A 122 -5.49 -11.26 -7.23
C GLU A 122 -4.15 -11.70 -6.61
N LEU A 123 -3.08 -11.79 -7.39
CA LEU A 123 -1.73 -11.99 -6.84
C LEU A 123 -1.40 -10.92 -5.80
N LEU A 124 -1.87 -9.67 -5.96
CA LEU A 124 -1.66 -8.60 -4.99
C LEU A 124 -2.36 -8.82 -3.64
N GLU A 125 -3.26 -9.80 -3.52
CA GLU A 125 -3.87 -10.21 -2.25
C GLU A 125 -2.97 -11.14 -1.44
N LYS A 126 -1.92 -11.73 -2.06
CA LYS A 126 -0.94 -12.57 -1.36
C LYS A 126 -0.01 -11.69 -0.51
N PRO A 127 0.27 -12.04 0.76
CA PRO A 127 1.08 -11.19 1.66
C PRO A 127 2.41 -10.71 1.08
N GLN A 128 3.13 -11.59 0.37
CA GLN A 128 4.39 -11.26 -0.29
C GLN A 128 4.23 -10.16 -1.34
N HIS A 129 3.24 -10.28 -2.23
CA HIS A 129 3.02 -9.32 -3.32
C HIS A 129 2.33 -8.05 -2.82
N ALA A 130 1.50 -8.15 -1.77
CA ALA A 130 0.92 -7.00 -1.10
C ALA A 130 2.00 -6.09 -0.49
N CYS A 131 3.03 -6.67 0.16
CA CYS A 131 4.19 -5.93 0.66
C CYS A 131 5.07 -5.38 -0.48
N MET A 132 5.36 -6.19 -1.50
CA MET A 132 6.21 -5.78 -2.62
C MET A 132 5.60 -4.64 -3.43
N SER A 133 4.29 -4.70 -3.71
CA SER A 133 3.59 -3.63 -4.43
C SER A 133 3.51 -2.34 -3.63
N ALA A 134 3.32 -2.41 -2.31
CA ALA A 134 3.37 -1.24 -1.45
C ALA A 134 4.77 -0.59 -1.41
N ALA A 135 5.82 -1.39 -1.29
CA ALA A 135 7.20 -0.91 -1.30
C ALA A 135 7.61 -0.34 -2.68
N TRP A 136 7.16 -0.97 -3.77
CA TRP A 136 7.34 -0.45 -5.13
C TRP A 136 6.65 0.91 -5.30
N PHE A 137 5.38 1.03 -4.92
CA PHE A 137 4.63 2.28 -5.00
C PHE A 137 5.32 3.40 -4.24
N TRP A 138 5.84 3.08 -3.05
CA TRP A 138 6.59 4.00 -2.21
C TRP A 138 7.87 4.49 -2.90
N ALA A 139 8.66 3.56 -3.45
CA ALA A 139 9.89 3.88 -4.16
C ALA A 139 9.64 4.68 -5.44
N SER A 140 8.65 4.28 -6.25
CA SER A 140 8.34 4.93 -7.54
C SER A 140 7.89 6.40 -7.40
N ARG A 141 7.48 6.80 -6.20
CA ARG A 141 7.06 8.18 -5.85
C ARG A 141 8.11 8.96 -5.06
N GLY A 142 9.32 8.40 -4.89
CA GLY A 142 10.42 9.05 -4.19
C GLY A 142 10.13 9.35 -2.73
N LEU A 143 9.32 8.50 -2.06
CA LEU A 143 8.83 8.78 -0.70
C LEU A 143 9.92 8.59 0.37
N ASN A 144 11.00 7.84 0.06
CA ASN A 144 12.19 7.75 0.92
C ASN A 144 12.78 9.14 1.22
N THR A 145 12.99 9.97 0.19
CA THR A 145 13.56 11.33 0.34
C THR A 145 12.67 12.21 1.23
N LEU A 146 11.35 12.09 1.09
CA LEU A 146 10.42 12.83 1.94
C LEU A 146 10.47 12.35 3.40
N ALA A 147 10.58 11.04 3.62
CA ALA A 147 10.67 10.48 4.96
C ALA A 147 11.97 10.91 5.67
N ASP A 148 13.09 10.94 4.95
CA ASP A 148 14.37 11.43 5.49
C ASP A 148 14.28 12.90 5.93
N ALA A 149 13.60 13.71 5.12
CA ALA A 149 13.33 15.11 5.38
C ALA A 149 12.21 15.36 6.41
N GLY A 150 11.59 14.32 6.96
CA GLY A 150 10.49 14.44 7.92
C GLY A 150 9.18 14.99 7.34
N GLN A 151 9.02 14.99 6.02
CA GLN A 151 7.86 15.57 5.32
C GLN A 151 6.67 14.61 5.26
N PHE A 152 6.21 14.12 6.43
CA PHE A 152 5.17 13.09 6.51
C PHE A 152 3.83 13.53 5.93
N ASP A 153 3.43 14.80 6.08
CA ASP A 153 2.20 15.32 5.48
C ASP A 153 2.26 15.35 3.95
N THR A 154 3.44 15.61 3.38
CA THR A 154 3.66 15.53 1.93
C THR A 154 3.54 14.09 1.44
N ILE A 155 4.03 13.11 2.21
CA ILE A 155 3.86 11.68 1.92
C ILE A 155 2.38 11.32 1.89
N THR A 156 1.60 11.72 2.91
CA THR A 156 0.14 11.50 2.96
C THR A 156 -0.56 12.07 1.72
N ARG A 157 -0.24 13.31 1.34
CA ARG A 157 -0.81 13.94 0.15
C ARG A 157 -0.46 13.20 -1.14
N ARG A 158 0.77 12.69 -1.27
CA ARG A 158 1.18 11.92 -2.47
C ARG A 158 0.51 10.55 -2.57
N ILE A 159 0.20 9.92 -1.45
CA ILE A 159 -0.46 8.60 -1.42
C ILE A 159 -1.96 8.75 -1.70
N ASN A 160 -2.63 9.66 -1.01
CA ASN A 160 -4.09 9.72 -0.98
C ASN A 160 -4.68 10.92 -1.77
N GLY A 161 -3.85 11.74 -2.41
CA GLY A 161 -4.29 12.94 -3.15
C GLY A 161 -4.81 14.07 -2.26
N GLY A 162 -4.64 13.96 -0.94
CA GLY A 162 -5.18 14.87 0.07
C GLY A 162 -4.77 14.46 1.48
N GLN A 163 -5.47 14.95 2.51
CA GLN A 163 -5.16 14.67 3.93
C GLN A 163 -6.18 13.76 4.62
N ASN A 164 -6.93 12.95 3.86
CA ASN A 164 -7.88 12.01 4.49
C ASN A 164 -7.13 11.03 5.40
N GLY A 165 -7.65 10.88 6.62
CA GLY A 165 -7.04 10.01 7.63
C GLY A 165 -5.75 10.54 8.24
N ALA A 166 -5.36 11.80 8.01
CA ALA A 166 -4.08 12.35 8.48
C ALA A 166 -3.85 12.17 9.99
N ALA A 167 -4.88 12.34 10.82
CA ALA A 167 -4.77 12.16 12.28
C ALA A 167 -4.36 10.72 12.65
N ASP A 168 -4.98 9.70 12.04
CA ASP A 168 -4.63 8.30 12.28
C ASP A 168 -3.23 7.96 11.75
N ARG A 169 -2.89 8.42 10.54
CA ARG A 169 -1.55 8.25 9.95
C ARG A 169 -0.47 8.84 10.84
N GLN A 170 -0.69 10.05 11.37
CA GLN A 170 0.22 10.71 12.30
C GLN A 170 0.34 9.96 13.62
N ALA A 171 -0.76 9.44 14.16
CA ALA A 171 -0.74 8.62 15.37
C ALA A 171 0.07 7.32 15.18
N LEU A 172 -0.10 6.63 14.04
CA LEU A 172 0.69 5.46 13.69
C LEU A 172 2.17 5.80 13.49
N TYR A 173 2.46 6.93 12.83
CA TYR A 173 3.83 7.38 12.59
C TYR A 173 4.58 7.72 13.89
N ALA A 174 3.95 8.50 14.77
CA ALA A 174 4.51 8.81 16.08
C ALA A 174 4.78 7.54 16.91
N ARG A 175 3.85 6.57 16.86
CA ARG A 175 4.03 5.28 17.51
C ARG A 175 5.19 4.49 16.90
N ALA A 176 5.30 4.46 15.58
CA ALA A 176 6.37 3.78 14.86
C ALA A 176 7.75 4.37 15.20
N LEU A 177 7.89 5.69 15.23
CA LEU A 177 9.12 6.34 15.65
C LEU A 177 9.51 5.97 17.09
N LYS A 178 8.54 5.91 18.01
CA LYS A 178 8.80 5.52 19.42
C LYS A 178 9.25 4.07 19.57
N VAL A 179 8.63 3.14 18.84
CA VAL A 179 8.93 1.69 18.94
C VAL A 179 10.26 1.32 18.26
N LEU A 180 10.67 2.09 17.25
CA LEU A 180 11.86 1.84 16.44
C LEU A 180 13.08 2.72 16.86
N ALA A 181 12.94 3.48 17.94
CA ALA A 181 14.01 4.28 18.53
C ALA A 181 15.04 3.42 19.29
#